data_AF-A0A3B1B564-F1
#
_entry.id   AF-A0A3B1B564-F1
#
_cell.length_a   1.000
_cell.length_b   1.000
_cell.length_c   1.000
_cell.angle_alpha   90.00
_cell.angle_beta   90.00
_cell.angle_gamma   90.00
#
_symmetry.space_group_name_H-M   'P 1'
#
loop_
_entity.id
_entity.type
_entity.pdbx_description
1 polymer ?
#
loop_
_entity_poly.entity_id
_entity_poly.type
_entity_poly.pdbx_seq_one_letter_code
_entity_poly.pdbx_strand_id
1 'polypeptide(L)'
;HQSGDLESHGRVDVLRNNMSGNDVERLVTLLKNHVRYTGSKRAQTILDNQDEYLPKFVKVMPVEYRRALQEMAPTQTVLSAYTGQTLN
;
A
#
# COMPACT_ATOMS: atom_id res chain seq x y z
N HIS A 1 21.82 2.40 6.91
CA HIS A 1 21.45 2.64 5.50
C HIS A 1 21.39 1.29 4.79
N GLN A 2 20.22 0.67 4.68
CA GLN A 2 20.06 -0.59 3.95
C GLN A 2 18.66 -0.62 3.33
N SER A 3 18.50 0.20 2.30
CA SER A 3 17.31 0.32 1.47
C SER A 3 17.68 -0.18 0.09
N GLY A 4 17.80 -1.50 -0.09
CA GLY A 4 18.24 -2.08 -1.36
C GLY A 4 17.95 -3.57 -1.60
N ASP A 5 17.28 -4.29 -0.69
CA ASP A 5 17.14 -5.76 -0.86
C ASP A 5 15.76 -6.23 -1.37
N LEU A 6 14.80 -5.31 -1.53
CA LEU A 6 13.44 -5.66 -1.95
C LEU A 6 13.26 -5.76 -3.48
N GLU A 7 14.31 -5.51 -4.27
CA GLU A 7 14.20 -5.41 -5.74
C GLU A 7 14.42 -6.76 -6.48
N SER A 8 14.85 -7.84 -5.79
CA SER A 8 15.22 -9.11 -6.43
C SER A 8 14.24 -10.27 -6.26
N HIS A 9 13.07 -10.08 -5.64
CA HIS A 9 12.10 -11.16 -5.40
C HIS A 9 10.76 -10.89 -6.09
N GLY A 10 10.66 -11.28 -7.37
CA GLY A 10 9.42 -11.30 -8.13
C GLY A 10 9.03 -9.95 -8.72
N ARG A 11 8.33 -9.97 -9.86
CA ARG A 11 7.89 -8.79 -10.61
C ARG A 11 6.83 -8.04 -9.78
N VAL A 12 7.26 -7.20 -8.85
CA VAL A 12 6.38 -6.38 -8.02
C VAL A 12 6.73 -4.91 -8.21
N ASP A 13 5.74 -4.08 -8.51
CA ASP A 13 5.94 -2.64 -8.51
C ASP A 13 5.77 -2.12 -7.09
N VAL A 14 6.79 -1.44 -6.59
CA VAL A 14 6.79 -0.81 -5.27
C VAL A 14 6.47 0.67 -5.45
N LEU A 15 5.22 1.05 -5.21
CA LEU A 15 4.78 2.44 -5.28
C LEU A 15 5.11 3.13 -3.95
N ARG A 16 6.23 3.86 -3.94
CA ARG A 16 6.61 4.74 -2.84
C ARG A 16 5.80 6.04 -2.92
N ASN A 17 5.34 6.55 -1.78
CA ASN A 17 4.60 7.81 -1.65
C ASN A 17 3.21 7.87 -2.34
N ASN A 18 2.66 6.75 -2.82
CA ASN A 18 1.32 6.70 -3.44
C ASN A 18 0.22 6.20 -2.48
N MET A 19 0.28 6.62 -1.22
CA MET A 19 -0.78 6.33 -0.24
C MET A 19 -1.93 7.29 -0.49
N SER A 20 -2.93 6.88 -1.28
CA SER A 20 -4.17 7.65 -1.44
C SER A 20 -4.93 7.69 -0.11
N GLY A 21 -5.81 8.68 0.11
CA GLY A 21 -6.58 8.81 1.36
C GLY A 21 -7.27 7.51 1.79
N ASN A 22 -7.89 6.81 0.83
CA ASN A 22 -8.52 5.51 1.07
C ASN A 22 -7.53 4.40 1.49
N ASP A 23 -6.29 4.42 0.99
CA ASP A 23 -5.25 3.45 1.39
C ASP A 23 -4.80 3.71 2.84
N VAL A 24 -4.73 4.99 3.25
CA VAL A 24 -4.39 5.40 4.63
C VAL A 24 -5.46 4.93 5.61
N GLU A 25 -6.75 5.16 5.31
CA GLU A 25 -7.86 4.72 6.16
C GLU A 25 -7.88 3.19 6.34
N ARG A 26 -7.64 2.46 5.25
CA ARG A 26 -7.53 0.99 5.29
C ARG A 26 -6.34 0.56 6.15
N LEU A 27 -5.17 1.17 5.97
CA LEU A 27 -3.97 0.86 6.74
C LEU A 27 -4.20 1.07 8.24
N VAL A 28 -4.78 2.20 8.62
CA VAL A 28 -5.11 2.53 10.02
C VAL A 28 -6.07 1.51 10.60
N THR A 29 -7.10 1.11 9.85
CA THR A 29 -8.06 0.09 10.28
C THR A 29 -7.37 -1.27 10.52
N LEU A 30 -6.49 -1.69 9.61
CA LEU A 30 -5.73 -2.93 9.75
C LEU A 30 -4.80 -2.89 10.96
N LEU A 31 -4.10 -1.77 11.18
CA LEU A 31 -3.24 -1.59 12.35
C LEU A 31 -4.03 -1.64 13.67
N LYS A 32 -5.19 -0.97 13.73
CA LYS A 32 -6.09 -1.02 14.90
C LYS A 32 -6.54 -2.44 15.21
N ASN A 33 -6.96 -3.18 14.18
CA ASN A 33 -7.34 -4.58 14.34
C ASN A 33 -6.16 -5.43 14.81
N HIS A 34 -4.97 -5.22 14.25
CA HIS A 34 -3.78 -5.94 14.65
C HIS A 34 -3.42 -5.69 16.12
N VAL A 35 -3.47 -4.43 16.59
CA VAL A 35 -3.31 -4.11 18.02
C VAL A 35 -4.36 -4.83 18.85
N ARG A 36 -5.64 -4.77 18.45
CA ARG A 36 -6.74 -5.40 19.18
C ARG A 36 -6.56 -6.91 19.35
N TYR A 37 -6.16 -7.61 18.29
CA TYR A 37 -6.08 -9.08 18.29
C TYR A 37 -4.75 -9.63 18.79
N THR A 38 -3.66 -8.85 18.76
CA THR A 38 -2.32 -9.35 19.10
C THR A 38 -1.62 -8.57 20.21
N GLY A 39 -2.13 -7.40 20.59
CA GLY A 39 -1.47 -6.51 21.55
C GLY A 39 -0.16 -5.90 21.02
N SER A 40 0.02 -5.82 19.70
CA SER A 40 1.27 -5.37 19.09
C SER A 40 1.64 -3.92 19.47
N LYS A 41 2.66 -3.78 20.32
CA LYS A 41 3.21 -2.47 20.72
C LYS A 41 3.73 -1.67 19.53
N ARG A 42 4.33 -2.34 18.54
CA ARG A 42 4.84 -1.68 17.32
C ARG A 42 3.71 -1.03 16.53
N ALA A 43 2.60 -1.74 16.33
CA ALA A 43 1.44 -1.16 15.63
C ALA A 43 0.81 -0.02 16.42
N GLN A 44 0.79 -0.10 17.76
CA GLN A 44 0.36 1.01 18.59
C GLN A 44 1.25 2.25 18.43
N THR A 45 2.59 2.08 18.41
CA THR A 45 3.53 3.20 18.15
C THR A 45 3.32 3.83 16.79
N ILE A 46 3.06 3.03 15.75
CA ILE A 46 2.77 3.53 14.40
C ILE A 46 1.47 4.34 14.38
N LEU A 47 0.43 3.87 15.08
CA LEU A 47 -0.85 4.59 15.18
C LEU A 47 -0.74 5.91 15.95
N ASP A 48 0.16 5.98 16.93
CA ASP A 48 0.42 7.16 17.75
C ASP A 48 1.22 8.24 16.98
N ASN A 49 2.09 7.82 16.05
CA ASN A 49 3.01 8.69 15.30
C ASN A 49 2.74 8.63 13.79
N GLN A 50 1.46 8.62 13.40
CA GLN A 50 1.07 8.35 12.01
C GLN A 50 1.77 9.24 10.99
N ASP A 51 1.88 10.54 11.23
CA ASP A 51 2.54 11.48 10.32
C ASP A 51 4.01 11.13 10.04
N GLU A 52 4.71 10.53 11.01
CA GLU A 52 6.11 10.12 10.84
C GLU A 52 6.24 8.78 10.11
N TYR A 53 5.29 7.87 10.33
CA TYR A 53 5.37 6.51 9.80
C TYR A 53 4.68 6.34 8.45
N LEU A 54 3.62 7.09 8.15
CA LEU A 54 2.91 7.07 6.87
C LEU A 54 3.83 7.19 5.64
N PRO A 55 4.79 8.14 5.56
CA PRO A 55 5.68 8.25 4.39
C PRO A 55 6.63 7.05 4.23
N LYS A 56 6.77 6.20 5.26
CA LYS A 56 7.62 5.00 5.23
C LYS A 56 6.86 3.78 4.67
N PHE A 57 5.54 3.85 4.52
CA PHE A 57 4.75 2.76 3.92
C PHE A 57 4.85 2.78 2.40
N VAL A 58 5.01 1.59 1.83
CA VAL A 58 5.06 1.37 0.39
C VAL A 58 3.91 0.46 -0.03
N LYS A 59 3.23 0.82 -1.10
CA LYS A 59 2.17 0.00 -1.69
C LYS A 59 2.82 -0.94 -2.70
N VAL A 60 2.84 -2.23 -2.37
CA VAL A 60 3.40 -3.26 -3.27
C VAL A 60 2.28 -3.84 -4.12
N MET A 61 2.46 -3.81 -5.44
CA MET A 61 1.51 -4.37 -6.40
C MET A 61 2.20 -5.46 -7.23
N PRO A 62 1.65 -6.69 -7.28
CA PRO A 62 2.16 -7.72 -8.17
C PRO A 62 1.92 -7.33 -9.64
N VAL A 63 2.95 -7.44 -10.48
CA VAL A 63 2.89 -7.10 -11.91
C VAL A 63 1.93 -8.03 -12.65
N GLU A 64 1.95 -9.32 -12.33
CA GLU A 64 1.04 -10.31 -12.93
C GLU A 64 -0.43 -9.99 -12.62
N TYR A 65 -0.72 -9.43 -11.44
CA TYR A 65 -2.09 -9.05 -11.06
C TYR A 65 -2.59 -7.85 -11.86
N ARG A 66 -1.71 -6.87 -12.13
CA ARG A 66 -2.03 -5.75 -13.02
C ARG A 66 -2.38 -6.23 -14.42
N ARG A 67 -1.60 -7.16 -14.97
CA ARG A 67 -1.82 -7.73 -16.30
C ARG A 67 -3.15 -8.49 -16.38
N ALA A 68 -3.45 -9.34 -15.40
CA ALA A 68 -4.72 -10.07 -15.35
C ALA A 68 -5.93 -9.13 -15.28
N LEU A 69 -5.84 -8.04 -14.50
CA LEU A 69 -6.90 -7.03 -14.42
C LEU A 69 -7.09 -6.26 -15.74
N GLN A 70 -6.02 -5.99 -16.48
CA GLN A 70 -6.09 -5.38 -17.82
C GLN A 70 -6.74 -6.31 -18.86
N GLU A 71 -6.54 -7.62 -18.75
CA GLU A 71 -7.12 -8.61 -19.66
C GLU A 71 -8.60 -8.92 -19.35
N MET A 72 -9.06 -8.69 -18.11
CA MET A 72 -10.43 -9.04 -17.66
C MET A 72 -11.45 -7.90 -17.65
N ALA A 73 -11.05 -6.63 -17.75
CA ALA A 73 -11.96 -5.48 -17.56
C ALA A 73 -12.00 -4.51 -18.77
N PRO A 74 -13.18 -4.00 -19.17
CA PRO A 74 -13.30 -2.93 -20.17
C PRO A 74 -12.99 -1.51 -19.66
N THR A 75 -12.46 -1.33 -18.43
CA THR A 75 -12.62 -0.03 -17.75
C THR A 75 -11.37 0.48 -17.05
N GLN A 76 -10.89 1.61 -17.57
CA GLN A 76 -9.88 2.54 -17.05
C GLN A 76 -10.06 2.96 -15.57
N THR A 77 -11.19 2.61 -14.94
CA THR A 77 -11.59 2.90 -13.56
C THR A 77 -10.91 2.01 -12.51
N VAL A 78 -10.70 0.73 -12.78
CA VAL A 78 -10.09 -0.17 -11.78
C VAL A 78 -8.59 0.15 -11.62
N LEU A 79 -7.89 0.17 -12.75
CA LEU A 79 -7.27 1.37 -13.29
C LEU A 79 -6.72 2.47 -12.34
N SER A 80 -7.45 3.58 -12.36
CA SER A 80 -7.15 4.81 -11.63
C SER A 80 -7.24 4.66 -10.12
N ALA A 81 -8.14 3.80 -9.62
CA ALA A 81 -8.28 3.55 -8.18
C ALA A 81 -7.02 2.91 -7.54
N TYR A 82 -6.15 2.30 -8.34
CA TYR A 82 -4.89 1.71 -7.83
C TYR A 82 -3.65 2.58 -8.04
N THR A 83 -3.65 3.46 -9.05
CA THR A 83 -2.47 4.26 -9.41
C THR A 83 -2.43 5.60 -8.69
N GLY A 84 -3.52 6.05 -8.07
CA GLY A 84 -3.58 7.38 -7.46
C GLY A 84 -3.48 8.52 -8.48
N GLN A 85 -3.45 8.20 -9.79
CA GLN A 85 -3.56 9.17 -10.86
C GLN A 85 -5.04 9.38 -11.15
N THR A 86 -5.58 10.50 -10.66
CA THR A 86 -6.80 11.07 -11.23
C THR A 86 -6.47 11.50 -12.65
N LEU A 87 -7.07 10.83 -13.64
CA LEU A 87 -6.98 11.22 -15.05
C LEU A 87 -7.61 12.61 -15.22
N ASN A 88 -6.83 13.54 -15.77
CA ASN A 88 -7.27 14.86 -16.23
C ASN A 88 -8.12 14.71 -17.50
#